data_AF-A0A846WXU9-F1
#
_entry.id   AF-A0A846WXU9-F1
#
_cell.length_a   1.000
_cell.length_b   1.000
_cell.length_c   1.000
_cell.angle_alpha   90.00
_cell.angle_beta   90.00
_cell.angle_gamma   90.00
#
_symmetry.space_group_name_H-M   'P 1'
#
loop_
_entity.id
_entity.type
_entity.pdbx_description
1 polymer ?
#
loop_
_entity_poly.entity_id
_entity_poly.type
_entity_poly.pdbx_seq_one_letter_code
_entity_poly.pdbx_strand_id
1 'polypeptide(L)'
;MLPLAARARLAADAPGGAGRGRPRIPRRAPKPDPFDAAAAYDLFAVCLRAGMPTADAARAVAIEAPTALAAVLNRAAELLSLGSDAETAWRTDSADQQVVALTRMLRRSARAGSPPAIGLADLARTERAQAEDRAVAAGERAGVAVAGPLGLCFLPAFVCLGIVPVVMGLAGKVLGEGLL
;
A
#
# COMPACT_ATOMS: atom_id res chain seq x y z
N MET A 1 6.80 18.38 34.18
CA MET A 1 8.10 17.94 34.72
C MET A 1 7.87 16.98 35.88
N LEU A 2 7.80 15.68 35.61
CA LEU A 2 8.02 14.61 36.60
C LEU A 2 8.72 13.44 35.88
N PRO A 3 9.64 12.71 36.55
CA PRO A 3 10.69 11.99 35.86
C PRO A 3 10.36 10.54 35.55
N LEU A 4 10.99 10.12 34.46
CA LEU A 4 11.16 8.79 33.87
C LEU A 4 11.73 7.79 34.90
N ALA A 5 10.87 7.05 35.59
CA ALA A 5 11.29 5.99 36.49
C ALA A 5 11.63 4.70 35.73
N ALA A 6 12.92 4.40 35.73
CA ALA A 6 13.57 3.20 35.24
C ALA A 6 12.84 1.90 35.63
N ARG A 7 12.35 1.16 34.63
CA ARG A 7 11.94 -0.24 34.81
C ARG A 7 13.19 -1.11 34.71
N ALA A 8 13.78 -1.36 35.89
CA ALA A 8 14.86 -2.31 36.08
C ALA A 8 14.43 -3.71 35.58
N ARG A 9 15.22 -4.25 34.66
CA ARG A 9 15.10 -5.63 34.19
C ARG A 9 15.73 -6.54 35.24
N LEU A 10 14.92 -7.28 35.98
CA LEU A 10 15.40 -8.46 36.70
C LEU A 10 15.58 -9.58 35.68
N ALA A 11 16.84 -9.84 35.34
CA ALA A 11 17.26 -11.04 34.66
C ALA A 11 17.27 -12.18 35.70
N ALA A 12 16.33 -13.11 35.58
CA ALA A 12 16.44 -14.41 36.22
C ALA A 12 17.31 -15.29 35.32
N ASP A 13 18.49 -15.63 35.83
CA ASP A 13 19.43 -16.57 35.22
C ASP A 13 18.93 -17.99 35.47
N ALA A 14 18.63 -18.74 34.40
CA ALA A 14 18.17 -20.12 34.47
C ALA A 14 19.17 -21.02 33.71
N PRO A 15 19.63 -22.14 34.30
CA PRO A 15 20.69 -22.93 33.68
C PRO A 15 20.14 -23.75 32.52
N GLY A 16 20.73 -23.51 31.34
CA GLY A 16 21.24 -24.53 30.42
C GLY A 16 20.42 -25.80 30.18
N GLY A 17 19.21 -25.68 29.65
CA GLY A 17 18.58 -26.77 28.91
C GLY A 17 19.05 -26.74 27.46
N ALA A 18 19.82 -27.75 27.03
CA ALA A 18 20.19 -28.01 25.63
C ALA A 18 18.93 -28.38 24.80
N GLY A 19 18.06 -27.40 24.61
CA GLY A 19 16.87 -27.49 23.78
C GLY A 19 17.32 -27.52 22.33
N ARG A 20 17.16 -28.69 21.71
CA ARG A 20 17.29 -28.93 20.27
C ARG A 20 16.68 -27.75 19.51
N GLY A 21 17.53 -26.92 18.92
CA GLY A 21 17.16 -25.63 18.34
C GLY A 21 16.10 -25.84 17.26
N ARG A 22 14.83 -25.53 17.57
CA ARG A 22 13.82 -25.37 16.54
C ARG A 22 14.34 -24.31 15.57
N PRO A 23 14.39 -24.60 14.25
CA PRO A 23 14.78 -23.58 13.29
C PRO A 23 13.85 -22.38 13.50
N ARG A 24 14.41 -21.25 13.92
CA ARG A 24 13.67 -19.98 13.98
C ARG A 24 13.32 -19.65 12.54
N ILE A 25 12.10 -19.98 12.12
CA ILE A 25 11.55 -19.56 10.84
C ILE A 25 11.68 -18.03 10.84
N PRO A 26 12.47 -17.42 9.93
CA PRO A 26 12.62 -15.97 9.90
C PRO A 26 11.23 -15.38 9.74
N ARG A 27 10.80 -14.58 10.73
CA ARG A 27 9.50 -13.92 10.68
C ARG A 27 9.55 -12.97 9.50
N ARG A 28 8.82 -13.31 8.42
CA ARG A 28 8.70 -12.45 7.25
C ARG A 28 8.29 -11.07 7.75
N ALA A 29 9.08 -10.05 7.41
CA ALA A 29 8.70 -8.68 7.72
C ALA A 29 7.27 -8.45 7.21
N PRO A 30 6.39 -7.81 7.99
CA PRO A 30 5.06 -7.44 7.53
C PRO A 30 5.21 -6.71 6.19
N LYS A 31 4.43 -7.11 5.19
CA LYS A 31 4.36 -6.31 3.96
C LYS A 31 3.77 -4.95 4.33
N PRO A 32 4.27 -3.84 3.75
CA PRO A 32 3.63 -2.53 3.90
C PRO A 32 2.15 -2.66 3.53
N ASP A 33 1.25 -2.14 4.37
CA ASP A 33 -0.17 -2.13 4.03
C ASP A 33 -0.39 -1.04 2.97
N PRO A 34 -1.01 -1.37 1.82
CA PRO A 34 -1.33 -0.39 0.78
C PRO A 34 -2.11 0.84 1.25
N PHE A 35 -2.82 0.76 2.38
CA PHE A 35 -3.67 1.81 2.91
C PHE A 35 -3.02 2.66 4.01
N ASP A 36 -1.80 2.36 4.46
CA ASP A 36 -1.15 3.05 5.59
C ASP A 36 -1.03 4.57 5.36
N ALA A 37 -0.64 4.99 4.16
CA ALA A 37 -0.53 6.41 3.83
C ALA A 37 -1.89 7.13 3.86
N ALA A 38 -2.95 6.46 3.35
CA ALA A 38 -4.31 7.00 3.40
C ALA A 38 -4.79 7.17 4.84
N ALA A 39 -4.54 6.17 5.71
CA ALA A 39 -4.87 6.24 7.12
C ALA A 39 -4.13 7.38 7.83
N ALA A 40 -2.83 7.58 7.55
CA ALA A 40 -2.05 8.68 8.10
C ALA A 40 -2.61 10.06 7.69
N TYR A 41 -3.01 10.24 6.43
CA TYR A 41 -3.61 11.49 5.96
C TYR A 41 -4.97 11.77 6.60
N ASP A 42 -5.82 10.75 6.76
CA ASP A 42 -7.11 10.93 7.45
C ASP A 42 -6.94 11.23 8.92
N LEU A 43 -6.03 10.53 9.60
CA LEU A 43 -5.70 10.83 11.00
C LEU A 43 -5.23 12.28 11.13
N PHE A 44 -4.37 12.74 10.22
CA PHE A 44 -3.91 14.12 10.23
C PHE A 44 -5.07 15.10 10.01
N ALA A 45 -5.95 14.81 9.05
CA ALA A 45 -7.12 15.63 8.77
C ALA A 45 -8.07 15.67 9.99
N VAL A 46 -8.26 14.56 10.69
CA VAL A 46 -9.08 14.47 11.92
C VAL A 46 -8.46 15.29 13.04
N CYS A 47 -7.15 15.15 13.31
CA CYS A 47 -6.46 15.93 14.33
C CYS A 47 -6.62 17.44 14.10
N LEU A 48 -6.44 17.89 12.84
CA LEU A 48 -6.58 19.31 12.51
C LEU A 48 -8.03 19.80 12.61
N ARG A 49 -9.01 19.00 12.19
CA ARG A 49 -10.45 19.34 12.38
C ARG A 49 -10.84 19.39 13.85
N ALA A 50 -10.20 18.60 14.70
CA ALA A 50 -10.37 18.65 16.14
C ALA A 50 -9.71 19.89 16.80
N GLY A 51 -9.05 20.76 16.01
CA GLY A 51 -8.39 21.96 16.49
C GLY A 51 -7.00 21.73 17.06
N MET A 52 -6.41 20.54 16.86
CA MET A 52 -5.04 20.27 17.31
C MET A 52 -4.04 21.15 16.55
N PRO A 53 -3.05 21.75 17.24
CA PRO A 53 -1.98 22.49 16.56
C PRO A 53 -1.25 21.61 15.54
N THR A 54 -0.88 22.18 14.39
CA THR A 54 -0.29 21.43 13.28
C THR A 54 0.96 20.65 13.65
N ALA A 55 1.82 21.20 14.52
CA ALA A 55 3.02 20.52 14.99
C ALA A 55 2.69 19.26 15.83
N ASP A 56 1.73 19.38 16.75
CA ASP A 56 1.30 18.27 17.61
C ASP A 56 0.56 17.20 16.79
N ALA A 57 -0.28 17.63 15.85
CA ALA A 57 -0.98 16.73 14.93
C ALA A 57 0.00 15.95 14.05
N ALA A 58 1.01 16.61 13.49
CA ALA A 58 2.04 15.95 12.69
C ALA A 58 2.83 14.92 13.53
N ARG A 59 3.19 15.27 14.78
CA ARG A 59 3.89 14.36 15.69
C ARG A 59 3.02 13.15 16.08
N ALA A 60 1.74 13.37 16.36
CA ALA A 60 0.81 12.30 16.70
C ALA A 60 0.61 11.32 15.53
N VAL A 61 0.46 11.85 14.31
CA VAL A 61 0.29 11.03 13.10
C VAL A 61 1.56 10.25 12.76
N ALA A 62 2.74 10.83 13.01
CA ALA A 62 4.02 10.20 12.70
C ALA A 62 4.26 8.87 13.44
N ILE A 63 3.53 8.61 14.53
CA ILE A 63 3.59 7.34 15.29
C ILE A 63 3.07 6.17 14.45
N GLU A 64 2.00 6.39 13.69
CA GLU A 64 1.31 5.36 12.90
C GLU A 64 1.62 5.47 11.39
N ALA A 65 2.34 6.51 10.97
CA ALA A 65 2.63 6.74 9.56
C ALA A 65 3.70 5.79 9.01
N PRO A 66 3.65 5.46 7.71
CA PRO A 66 4.77 4.82 7.00
C PRO A 66 6.10 5.53 7.25
N THR A 67 7.20 4.78 7.30
CA THR A 67 8.53 5.30 7.68
C THR A 67 8.95 6.56 6.92
N ALA A 68 8.68 6.63 5.62
CA ALA A 68 8.99 7.80 4.80
C ALA A 68 8.16 9.04 5.18
N LEU A 69 6.86 8.86 5.46
CA LEU A 69 5.97 9.93 5.92
C LEU A 69 6.30 10.35 7.36
N ALA A 70 6.52 9.38 8.25
CA ALA A 70 6.86 9.61 9.65
C ALA A 70 8.12 10.48 9.79
N ALA A 71 9.15 10.22 8.97
CA ALA A 71 10.38 11.02 9.00
C ALA A 71 10.13 12.50 8.68
N VAL A 72 9.31 12.78 7.66
CA VAL A 72 8.99 14.16 7.27
C VAL A 72 8.03 14.82 8.26
N LEU A 73 7.04 14.10 8.77
CA LEU A 73 6.11 14.60 9.78
C LEU A 73 6.82 14.98 11.08
N ASN A 74 7.73 14.13 11.57
CA ASN A 74 8.51 14.42 12.78
C ASN A 74 9.41 15.65 12.58
N ARG A 75 10.15 15.72 11.47
CA ARG A 75 10.99 16.88 11.14
C ARG A 75 10.17 18.17 11.07
N ALA A 76 9.03 18.13 10.39
CA ALA A 76 8.15 19.29 10.27
C ALA A 76 7.57 19.69 11.64
N ALA A 77 7.16 18.72 12.46
CA ALA A 77 6.67 18.97 13.81
C ALA A 77 7.71 19.68 14.68
N GLU A 78 8.98 19.26 14.61
CA GLU A 78 10.09 19.91 15.31
C GLU A 78 10.29 21.36 14.83
N LEU A 79 10.39 21.58 13.51
CA LEU A 79 10.59 22.91 12.93
C LEU A 79 9.44 23.86 13.26
N LEU A 80 8.19 23.40 13.15
CA LEU A 80 7.02 24.20 13.53
C LEU A 80 6.98 24.51 15.02
N SER A 81 7.40 23.57 15.89
CA SER A 81 7.50 23.80 17.33
C SER A 81 8.55 24.86 17.69
N LEU A 82 9.59 25.00 16.85
CA LEU A 82 10.61 26.04 16.95
C LEU A 82 10.20 27.38 16.31
N GLY A 83 8.97 27.47 15.78
CA GLY A 83 8.45 28.69 15.14
C GLY A 83 8.89 28.89 13.69
N SER A 84 9.45 27.86 13.04
CA SER A 84 9.74 27.92 11.61
C SER A 84 8.44 28.07 10.81
N ASP A 85 8.52 28.81 9.71
CA ASP A 85 7.39 28.95 8.80
C ASP A 85 7.04 27.62 8.11
N ALA A 86 5.79 27.50 7.66
CA ALA A 86 5.31 26.28 7.02
C ALA A 86 6.02 25.96 5.70
N GLU A 87 6.51 26.96 4.97
CA GLU A 87 7.23 26.74 3.73
C GLU A 87 8.54 26.01 4.02
N THR A 88 9.29 26.42 5.04
CA THR A 88 10.51 25.76 5.49
C THR A 88 10.24 24.41 6.15
N ALA A 89 9.25 24.33 7.04
CA ALA A 89 8.96 23.10 7.80
C ALA A 89 8.54 21.92 6.90
N TRP A 90 7.82 22.19 5.82
CA TRP A 90 7.34 21.18 4.88
C TRP A 90 8.25 20.99 3.66
N ARG A 91 9.50 21.50 3.68
CA ARG A 91 10.48 21.16 2.63
C ARG A 91 10.90 19.71 2.74
N THR A 92 10.97 19.03 1.60
CA THR A 92 11.44 17.65 1.49
C THR A 92 12.21 17.49 0.19
N ASP A 93 13.26 16.68 0.25
CA ASP A 93 14.02 16.20 -0.90
C ASP A 93 13.72 14.71 -1.18
N SER A 94 12.64 14.18 -0.57
CA SER A 94 12.22 12.80 -0.77
C SER A 94 11.81 12.55 -2.22
N ALA A 95 12.21 11.38 -2.75
CA ALA A 95 11.72 10.88 -4.03
C ALA A 95 10.37 10.14 -3.89
N ASP A 96 9.90 9.89 -2.66
CA ASP A 96 8.63 9.23 -2.40
C ASP A 96 7.45 10.13 -2.81
N GLN A 97 6.66 9.65 -3.76
CA GLN A 97 5.54 10.38 -4.33
C GLN A 97 4.47 10.77 -3.28
N GLN A 98 4.25 9.94 -2.27
CA GLN A 98 3.30 10.21 -1.18
C GLN A 98 3.79 11.39 -0.35
N VAL A 99 5.07 11.36 0.06
CA VAL A 99 5.72 12.44 0.81
C VAL A 99 5.73 13.75 0.01
N VAL A 100 6.05 13.68 -1.29
CA VAL A 100 6.08 14.83 -2.18
C VAL A 100 4.68 15.42 -2.37
N ALA A 101 3.65 14.60 -2.53
CA ALA A 101 2.27 15.05 -2.67
C ALA A 101 1.78 15.77 -1.40
N LEU A 102 2.02 15.16 -0.23
CA LEU A 102 1.67 15.74 1.08
C LEU A 102 2.32 17.10 1.28
N THR A 103 3.65 17.16 1.22
CA THR A 103 4.43 18.38 1.51
C THR A 103 4.11 19.51 0.53
N ARG A 104 3.96 19.20 -0.75
CA ARG A 104 3.54 20.19 -1.77
C ARG A 104 2.15 20.74 -1.46
N MET A 105 1.21 19.88 -1.08
CA MET A 105 -0.15 20.30 -0.72
C MET A 105 -0.13 21.17 0.54
N LEU A 106 0.57 20.77 1.60
CA LEU A 106 0.65 21.53 2.85
C LEU A 106 1.28 22.92 2.64
N ARG A 107 2.35 23.01 1.85
CA ARG A 107 2.97 24.30 1.47
C ARG A 107 1.99 25.18 0.70
N ARG A 108 1.24 24.60 -0.23
CA ARG A 108 0.22 25.33 -1.00
C ARG A 108 -0.89 25.85 -0.10
N SER A 109 -1.43 25.01 0.79
CA SER A 109 -2.46 25.41 1.77
C SER A 109 -1.96 26.52 2.68
N ALA A 110 -0.72 26.41 3.18
CA ALA A 110 -0.11 27.45 4.01
C ALA A 110 0.03 28.79 3.29
N ARG A 111 0.53 28.79 2.04
CA ARG A 111 0.64 30.00 1.21
C ARG A 111 -0.73 30.63 0.90
N ALA A 112 -1.76 29.80 0.75
CA ALA A 112 -3.13 30.24 0.49
C ALA A 112 -3.91 30.63 1.77
N GLY A 113 -3.36 30.36 2.96
CA GLY A 113 -4.06 30.57 4.24
C GLY A 113 -5.27 29.67 4.44
N SER A 114 -5.37 28.54 3.73
CA SER A 114 -6.52 27.64 3.78
C SER A 114 -6.28 26.43 4.71
N PRO A 115 -7.32 25.94 5.41
CA PRO A 115 -7.19 24.74 6.24
C PRO A 115 -6.80 23.50 5.38
N PRO A 116 -5.73 22.78 5.72
CA PRO A 116 -5.24 21.66 4.90
C PRO A 116 -6.09 20.38 5.05
N ALA A 117 -7.04 20.34 5.98
CA ALA A 117 -7.82 19.13 6.29
C ALA A 117 -8.60 18.56 5.10
N ILE A 118 -9.09 19.42 4.19
CA ILE A 118 -9.78 18.97 2.96
C ILE A 118 -8.76 18.33 2.00
N GLY A 119 -7.62 19.00 1.78
CA GLY A 119 -6.56 18.47 0.92
C GLY A 119 -5.96 17.16 1.42
N LEU A 120 -5.89 16.97 2.74
CA LEU A 120 -5.50 15.70 3.35
C LEU A 120 -6.51 14.58 3.07
N ALA A 121 -7.82 14.87 3.21
CA ALA A 121 -8.87 13.91 2.87
C ALA A 121 -8.85 13.55 1.37
N ASP A 122 -8.54 14.51 0.49
CA ASP A 122 -8.38 14.27 -0.95
C ASP A 122 -7.19 13.37 -1.27
N LEU A 123 -6.04 13.60 -0.61
CA LEU A 123 -4.89 12.70 -0.72
C LEU A 123 -5.24 11.30 -0.21
N ALA A 124 -5.95 11.19 0.92
CA ALA A 124 -6.38 9.89 1.45
C ALA A 124 -7.30 9.12 0.49
N ARG A 125 -8.25 9.81 -0.15
CA ARG A 125 -9.11 9.22 -1.19
C ARG A 125 -8.31 8.77 -2.40
N THR A 126 -7.33 9.57 -2.82
CA THR A 126 -6.47 9.25 -3.98
C THR A 126 -5.63 8.00 -3.71
N GLU A 127 -5.02 7.88 -2.53
CA GLU A 127 -4.23 6.70 -2.16
C GLU A 127 -5.09 5.43 -2.07
N ARG A 128 -6.32 5.53 -1.54
CA ARG A 128 -7.27 4.39 -1.53
C ARG A 128 -7.62 3.93 -2.94
N ALA A 129 -7.99 4.86 -3.81
CA ALA A 129 -8.32 4.54 -5.21
C ALA A 129 -7.13 3.84 -5.90
N GLN A 130 -5.91 4.35 -5.71
CA GLN A 130 -4.72 3.69 -6.26
C GLN A 130 -4.46 2.30 -5.66
N ALA A 131 -4.71 2.10 -4.37
CA ALA A 131 -4.58 0.79 -3.74
C ALA A 131 -5.61 -0.21 -4.29
N GLU A 132 -6.85 0.23 -4.49
CA GLU A 132 -7.94 -0.54 -5.12
C GLU A 132 -7.60 -0.90 -6.58
N ASP A 133 -7.14 0.05 -7.37
CA ASP A 133 -6.72 -0.18 -8.77
C ASP A 133 -5.61 -1.24 -8.86
N ARG A 134 -4.62 -1.18 -7.95
CA ARG A 134 -3.55 -2.19 -7.88
C ARG A 134 -4.09 -3.56 -7.50
N ALA A 135 -5.09 -3.63 -6.61
CA ALA A 135 -5.71 -4.88 -6.21
C ALA A 135 -6.53 -5.50 -7.35
N VAL A 136 -7.29 -4.69 -8.09
CA VAL A 136 -8.04 -5.12 -9.28
C VAL A 136 -7.08 -5.65 -10.34
N ALA A 137 -6.03 -4.88 -10.68
CA ALA A 137 -5.03 -5.30 -11.66
C ALA A 137 -4.30 -6.60 -11.26
N ALA A 138 -4.08 -6.82 -9.96
CA ALA A 138 -3.52 -8.08 -9.46
C ALA A 138 -4.50 -9.25 -9.64
N GLY A 139 -5.80 -9.03 -9.39
CA GLY A 139 -6.86 -10.01 -9.61
C GLY A 139 -6.99 -10.42 -11.08
N GLU A 140 -6.97 -9.46 -12.00
CA GLU A 140 -7.02 -9.73 -13.45
C GLU A 140 -5.85 -10.60 -13.91
N ARG A 141 -4.63 -10.29 -13.47
CA ARG A 141 -3.44 -11.08 -13.78
C ARG A 141 -3.50 -12.49 -13.19
N ALA A 142 -4.06 -12.64 -12.00
CA ALA A 142 -4.27 -13.95 -11.40
C ALA A 142 -5.27 -14.78 -12.21
N GLY A 143 -6.35 -14.18 -12.70
CA GLY A 143 -7.31 -14.82 -13.58
C GLY A 143 -6.66 -15.36 -14.85
N VAL A 144 -5.82 -14.57 -15.51
CA VAL A 144 -5.06 -15.00 -16.69
C VAL A 144 -4.08 -16.12 -16.36
N ALA A 145 -3.37 -16.02 -15.23
CA ALA A 145 -2.43 -17.04 -14.79
C ALA A 145 -3.10 -18.40 -14.51
N VAL A 146 -4.35 -18.39 -14.03
CA VAL A 146 -5.13 -19.60 -13.76
C VAL A 146 -5.80 -20.16 -15.02
N ALA A 147 -6.37 -19.30 -15.86
CA ALA A 147 -7.08 -19.72 -17.07
C ALA A 147 -6.13 -20.19 -18.18
N GLY A 148 -4.92 -19.64 -18.26
CA GLY A 148 -3.93 -19.96 -19.31
C GLY A 148 -3.64 -21.47 -19.46
N PRO A 149 -3.24 -22.18 -18.38
CA PRO A 149 -3.00 -23.62 -18.44
C PRO A 149 -4.23 -24.44 -18.85
N LEU A 150 -5.42 -24.06 -18.37
CA LEU A 150 -6.67 -24.74 -18.73
C LEU A 150 -6.99 -24.58 -20.22
N GLY A 151 -6.82 -23.37 -20.77
CA GLY A 151 -6.98 -23.12 -22.20
C GLY A 151 -5.98 -23.93 -23.04
N LEU A 152 -4.72 -24.00 -22.60
CA LEU A 152 -3.69 -24.80 -23.26
C LEU A 152 -4.01 -26.31 -23.25
N CYS A 153 -4.59 -26.82 -22.17
CA CYS A 153 -5.02 -28.21 -22.08
C CYS A 153 -6.30 -28.50 -22.87
N PHE A 154 -7.25 -27.56 -22.93
CA PHE A 154 -8.55 -27.77 -23.60
C PHE A 154 -8.47 -27.65 -25.12
N LEU A 155 -7.58 -26.79 -25.63
CA LEU A 155 -7.43 -26.54 -27.07
C LEU A 155 -7.16 -27.83 -27.88
N PRO A 156 -6.18 -28.70 -27.55
CA PRO A 156 -5.96 -29.94 -28.28
C PRO A 156 -7.14 -30.91 -28.17
N ALA A 157 -7.77 -31.02 -26.99
CA ALA A 157 -8.93 -31.89 -26.80
C ALA A 157 -10.14 -31.47 -27.67
N PHE A 158 -10.42 -30.17 -27.75
CA PHE A 158 -11.47 -29.61 -28.59
C PHE A 158 -11.22 -29.86 -30.08
N VAL A 159 -9.98 -29.75 -30.54
CA VAL A 159 -9.62 -30.04 -31.93
C VAL A 159 -9.91 -31.51 -32.26
N CYS A 160 -9.40 -32.43 -31.44
CA CYS A 160 -9.55 -33.87 -31.68
C CYS A 160 -11.01 -34.35 -31.57
N LEU A 161 -11.76 -33.87 -30.57
CA LEU A 161 -13.10 -34.36 -30.28
C LEU A 161 -14.21 -33.56 -30.99
N GLY A 162 -13.97 -32.30 -31.32
CA GLY A 162 -14.97 -31.39 -31.90
C GLY A 162 -14.74 -31.13 -33.39
N ILE A 163 -13.58 -30.56 -33.75
CA ILE A 163 -13.34 -30.05 -35.11
C ILE A 163 -13.11 -31.18 -36.11
N VAL A 164 -12.22 -32.12 -35.79
CA VAL A 164 -11.82 -33.20 -36.71
C VAL A 164 -13.03 -34.02 -37.20
N PRO A 165 -13.95 -34.50 -36.34
CA PRO A 165 -15.10 -35.29 -36.79
C PRO A 165 -16.05 -34.51 -37.68
N VAL A 166 -16.28 -33.22 -37.39
CA VAL A 166 -17.17 -32.36 -38.18
C VAL A 166 -16.61 -32.12 -39.58
N VAL A 167 -15.31 -31.83 -39.68
CA VAL A 167 -14.63 -31.65 -40.98
C VAL A 167 -14.66 -32.92 -41.80
N MET A 168 -14.40 -34.08 -41.18
CA MET A 168 -14.50 -35.38 -41.87
C MET A 168 -15.92 -35.66 -42.38
N GLY A 169 -16.95 -35.41 -41.56
CA GLY A 169 -18.34 -35.60 -41.97
C GLY A 169 -18.76 -34.67 -43.11
N LEU A 170 -18.30 -33.41 -43.10
CA LEU A 170 -18.61 -32.45 -44.14
C LEU A 170 -17.88 -32.78 -45.44
N ALA A 171 -16.56 -33.05 -45.38
CA ALA A 171 -15.75 -33.43 -46.54
C ALA A 171 -16.30 -34.67 -47.25
N GLY A 172 -16.76 -35.67 -46.49
CA GLY A 172 -17.42 -36.85 -47.06
C GLY A 172 -18.72 -36.52 -47.80
N LYS A 173 -19.50 -35.55 -47.30
CA LYS A 173 -20.76 -35.12 -47.94
C LYS A 173 -20.54 -34.36 -49.24
N VAL A 174 -19.63 -33.38 -49.27
CA VAL A 174 -19.37 -32.58 -50.49
C VAL A 174 -18.61 -33.35 -51.58
N LEU A 175 -17.67 -34.23 -51.23
CA LEU A 175 -17.05 -35.10 -52.23
C LEU A 175 -18.02 -36.19 -52.73
N GLY A 176 -18.99 -36.59 -51.90
CA GLY A 176 -20.01 -37.58 -52.26
C GLY A 176 -21.12 -37.03 -53.17
N GLU A 177 -21.54 -35.77 -53.01
CA GLU A 177 -22.55 -35.13 -53.88
C GLU A 177 -21.97 -34.54 -55.18
N GLY A 178 -20.65 -34.33 -55.26
CA GLY A 178 -19.99 -33.87 -56.50
C GLY A 178 -19.62 -34.98 -57.50
N LEU A 179 -19.85 -36.25 -57.14
CA LEU A 179 -19.52 -37.42 -57.95
C LEU A 179 -20.78 -38.22 -58.38
N LEU A 180 -21.95 -37.56 -58.41
CA LEU A 180 -23.20 -38.02 -59.00
C LEU A 180 -23.74 -36.93 -59.93
#